data_AF-A0A2H0P427-F1
#
_entry.id   AF-A0A2H0P427-F1
#
_cell.length_a   1.000
_cell.length_b   1.000
_cell.length_c   1.000
_cell.angle_alpha   90.00
_cell.angle_beta   90.00
_cell.angle_gamma   90.00
#
_symmetry.space_group_name_H-M   'P 1'
#
loop_
_entity.id
_entity.type
_entity.pdbx_description
1 polymer ?
#
loop_
_entity_poly.entity_id
_entity_poly.type
_entity_poly.pdbx_seq_one_letter_code
_entity_poly.pdbx_strand_id
1 'polypeptide(L)' 'MASLQIYWNRCDGDVWGELYAVNLDDPHFDNLAGVYMVWLGGNKPAAICAGSGPIREQLAQ' A
#
# COMPACT_ATOMS: atom_id res chain seq x y z
N MET A 1 18.44 8.74 -13.52
CA MET A 1 17.13 9.18 -12.99
C MET A 1 16.94 8.47 -11.66
N ALA A 2 16.64 9.19 -10.59
CA ALA A 2 16.44 8.56 -9.28
C ALA A 2 15.13 7.75 -9.32
N SER A 3 15.20 6.44 -9.09
CA SER A 3 14.02 5.62 -8.84
C SER A 3 13.50 5.97 -7.45
N LEU A 4 12.32 6.58 -7.37
CA LEU A 4 11.64 6.78 -6.10
C LEU A 4 11.22 5.41 -5.59
N GLN A 5 11.92 4.86 -4.59
CA GLN A 5 11.46 3.65 -3.90
C GLN A 5 10.37 4.07 -2.91
N ILE A 6 9.13 3.71 -3.23
CA ILE A 6 7.97 4.01 -2.38
C ILE A 6 7.72 2.79 -1.51
N TYR A 7 7.97 2.95 -0.22
CA TYR A 7 7.58 1.98 0.80
C TYR A 7 6.16 2.31 1.25
N TRP A 8 5.26 1.34 1.11
CA TRP A 8 3.82 1.50 1.24
C TRP A 8 3.32 1.17 2.62
N ASN A 9 3.56 -0.05 3.09
CA ASN A 9 3.09 -0.53 4.38
C ASN A 9 3.85 -1.81 4.82
N ARG A 10 3.47 -2.36 5.98
CA ARG A 10 4.04 -3.57 6.56
C ARG A 10 3.90 -4.79 5.65
N CYS A 11 5.03 -5.44 5.47
CA CYS A 11 5.24 -6.71 4.80
C CYS A 11 5.69 -7.74 5.84
N ASP A 12 5.92 -8.98 5.40
CA ASP A 12 6.43 -10.03 6.27
C ASP A 12 7.71 -9.63 7.01
N GLY A 13 7.74 -9.96 8.31
CA GLY A 13 8.88 -9.65 9.17
C GLY A 13 8.90 -8.22 9.73
N ASP A 14 7.76 -7.52 9.74
CA ASP A 14 7.62 -6.14 10.25
C ASP A 14 8.50 -5.12 9.49
N VAL A 15 8.64 -5.32 8.18
CA VAL A 15 9.39 -4.42 7.29
C VAL A 15 8.43 -3.64 6.42
N TRP A 16 8.70 -2.36 6.19
CA TRP A 16 7.96 -1.58 5.18
C TRP A 16 8.40 -1.98 3.78
N GLY A 17 7.46 -2.25 2.88
CA GLY A 17 7.78 -2.73 1.52
C GLY A 17 6.86 -2.17 0.45
N GLU A 18 7.05 -2.63 -0.79
CA GLU A 18 6.21 -2.26 -1.92
C GLU A 18 4.79 -2.82 -1.78
N LEU A 19 3.81 -2.24 -2.46
CA LEU A 19 2.41 -2.63 -2.37
C LEU A 19 2.18 -4.14 -2.57
N TYR A 20 2.90 -4.77 -3.52
CA TYR A 20 2.76 -6.20 -3.82
C TYR A 20 3.38 -7.14 -2.77
N ALA A 21 4.16 -6.59 -1.84
CA ALA A 21 4.76 -7.34 -0.73
C ALA A 21 4.01 -7.15 0.60
N VAL A 22 3.01 -6.26 0.63
CA VAL A 22 2.21 -5.98 1.83
C VAL A 22 1.56 -7.27 2.33
N ASN A 23 1.74 -7.55 3.62
CA ASN A 23 1.10 -8.69 4.25
C ASN A 23 -0.22 -8.24 4.89
N LEU A 24 -1.33 -8.44 4.18
CA LEU A 24 -2.66 -8.09 4.69
C LEU A 24 -3.12 -8.94 5.89
N ASP A 25 -2.43 -10.04 6.21
CA ASP A 25 -2.68 -10.85 7.39
C ASP A 25 -2.00 -10.29 8.67
N ASP A 26 -1.12 -9.30 8.55
CA ASP A 26 -0.49 -8.64 9.70
C ASP A 26 -1.55 -7.99 10.61
N PRO A 27 -1.52 -8.19 11.94
CA PRO A 27 -2.46 -7.57 12.89
C PRO A 27 -2.49 -6.04 12.83
N HIS A 28 -1.49 -5.39 12.24
CA HIS A 28 -1.51 -3.97 11.91
C HIS A 28 -2.76 -3.54 11.11
N PHE A 29 -3.28 -4.44 10.27
CA PHE A 29 -4.47 -4.18 9.46
C PHE A 29 -5.78 -4.45 10.21
N ASP A 30 -5.74 -4.91 11.47
CA ASP A 30 -6.94 -5.14 12.27
C ASP A 30 -7.62 -3.82 12.63
N ASN A 31 -8.86 -3.65 12.17
CA ASN A 31 -9.64 -2.42 12.30
C ASN A 31 -8.97 -1.17 11.70
N LEU A 32 -7.94 -1.34 10.85
CA LEU A 32 -7.30 -0.22 10.17
C LEU A 32 -8.25 0.31 9.10
N ALA A 33 -8.87 1.46 9.36
CA ALA A 33 -9.72 2.15 8.42
C ALA A 33 -9.18 3.56 8.11
N GLY A 34 -9.34 4.00 6.87
CA GLY A 34 -8.84 5.30 6.45
C GLY A 34 -9.06 5.58 4.97
N VAL A 35 -8.27 6.51 4.44
CA VAL A 35 -8.20 6.85 3.01
C VAL A 35 -6.88 6.32 2.47
N TYR A 36 -6.90 5.79 1.24
CA TYR A 36 -5.70 5.35 0.54
C TYR A 36 -5.68 5.87 -0.90
N MET A 37 -4.48 5.96 -1.47
CA MET A 37 -4.25 6.29 -2.86
C MET A 37 -3.15 5.38 -3.40
N VAL A 38 -3.43 4.61 -4.45
CA VAL A 38 -2.42 3.81 -5.16
C VAL A 38 -1.77 4.67 -6.24
N TRP A 39 -0.45 4.75 -6.19
CA TRP A 39 0.35 5.57 -7.08
C TRP A 39 1.33 4.70 -7.85
N LEU A 40 1.28 4.78 -9.17
CA LEU A 40 2.26 4.11 -10.02
C LEU A 40 3.51 5.00 -10.12
N GLY A 41 4.64 4.51 -9.59
CA GLY A 41 5.95 5.14 -9.77
C GLY A 41 6.52 4.96 -11.18
N GLY A 42 7.66 5.57 -11.47
CA GLY A 42 8.39 5.41 -12.75
C GLY A 42 8.39 6.68 -13.63
N ASN A 43 8.58 6.50 -14.95
CA ASN A 43 8.78 7.62 -15.89
C ASN A 43 7.51 8.45 -16.17
N LYS A 44 6.33 7.94 -15.82
CA LYS A 44 5.04 8.65 -15.91
C LYS A 44 4.26 8.44 -14.61
N PRO A 45 4.60 9.20 -13.56
CA PRO A 45 3.97 9.02 -12.26
C PRO A 45 2.49 9.43 -12.31
N ALA A 46 1.61 8.57 -11.79
CA ALA A 46 0.17 8.83 -11.78
C ALA A 46 -0.50 8.12 -10.60
N ALA A 47 -1.51 8.77 -10.01
CA ALA A 47 -2.47 8.10 -9.14
C ALA A 47 -3.38 7.22 -10.02
N ILE A 48 -3.46 5.94 -9.71
CA ILE A 48 -4.25 4.97 -10.48
C ILE A 48 -5.50 4.49 -9.73
N CYS A 49 -5.52 4.63 -8.39
CA CYS A 49 -6.67 4.30 -7.57
C CYS A 49 -6.68 5.19 -6.32
N ALA A 50 -7.86 5.53 -5.82
CA ALA A 50 -8.06 6.13 -4.51
C ALA A 50 -9.35 5.57 -3.91
N GLY A 51 -9.37 5.38 -2.60
CA GLY A 51 -10.53 4.83 -1.91
C GLY A 51 -10.51 5.14 -0.43
N SER A 52 -11.56 4.71 0.25
CA SER A 52 -11.72 4.88 1.70
C SER A 52 -12.50 3.73 2.30
N GLY A 53 -12.15 3.34 3.53
CA GLY A 53 -12.81 2.25 4.24
C GLY A 53 -11.80 1.41 5.02
N PRO A 54 -12.18 0.19 5.42
CA PRO A 54 -11.26 -0.72 6.08
C PRO A 54 -10.22 -1.22 5.06
N ILE A 55 -8.95 -0.94 5.35
CA ILE A 55 -7.84 -0.97 4.39
C ILE A 55 -7.57 -2.40 3.90
N ARG A 56 -7.74 -3.40 4.77
CA ARG A 56 -7.55 -4.82 4.44
C ARG A 56 -8.44 -5.24 3.28
N GLU A 57 -9.73 -4.96 3.38
CA GLU A 57 -10.73 -5.31 2.36
C GLU A 57 -10.56 -4.48 1.10
N GLN A 58 -10.13 -3.23 1.22
CA GLN A 58 -9.93 -2.35 0.07
C GLN A 58 -8.72 -2.74 -0.78
N LEU A 59 -7.62 -3.17 -0.17
CA LEU A 59 -6.41 -3.58 -0.90
C LEU A 59 -6.46 -5.04 -1.38
N ALA A 60 -7.39 -5.85 -0.89
CA ALA A 60 -7.58 -7.24 -1.33
C ALA A 60 -8.40 -7.39 -2.62
N GLN A 61 -8.92 -6.29 -3.18
CA GLN A 61 -9.72 -6.26 -4.42
C GLN A 61 -8.86 -6.03 -5.66
#